data_AF-A0A091RJQ0-F1
#
_entry.id   AF-A0A091RJQ0-F1
#
_cell.length_a   1.000
_cell.length_b   1.000
_cell.length_c   1.000
_cell.angle_alpha   90.00
_cell.angle_beta   90.00
_cell.angle_gamma   90.00
#
_symmetry.space_group_name_H-M   'P 1'
#
loop_
_entity.id
_entity.type
_entity.pdbx_description
1 polymer ?
#
loop_
_entity_poly.entity_id
_entity_poly.type
_entity_poly.pdbx_seq_one_letter_code
_entity_poly.pdbx_strand_id
1 'polypeptide(L)'
;LIKKKIKLTASACVLSLPFPVDAGDGGGDISASVHSQMHRNSFPRKGLTEQQKEGIDVVRKLMHNLDEEGGLEEIYTFRKSLERLSMFKKIERRPMPWPCQLTIGPNLSIRIVAYKSVTEEKVKKIWSVVDAKTLRKEDVQKETVYCLNDDDETEVQNTDTIQGFRYGTDIVPFSKEDEEQMKYKTESKCFSVLGFSMASQIQRHYYMGNQVLKVFAAKNDENAAVAFSALVRALDELQMVAIVRYAYDRRCNPQVGVAFPSIKDAYECLIYVQLPYMEDLRQYIFSSLKNNKKCIPTADQLSAVDSLIESMNLVYEDDDGETFEDLFKPSKIPNPHFQRLYQCLQHKAFHPSEPLPPIEQHLLEMLEMPHVVQERCRTSLEKVKALFPLKEVVKKKEEKTAQDIFKDNNEAGPNAKKLNIEDEEGSFSIMKLAEGNVTSVGSVNPAEDFRILVRQKNADFKD
;
A
#
# COMPACT_ATOMS: atom_id res chain seq x y z
N LEU A 1 40.72 -10.14 19.93
CA LEU A 1 40.35 -11.40 19.25
C LEU A 1 39.09 -11.28 18.38
N ILE A 2 37.98 -10.75 18.92
CA ILE A 2 36.69 -10.63 18.22
C ILE A 2 36.79 -9.82 16.92
N LYS A 3 37.42 -8.63 16.95
CA LYS A 3 37.74 -7.80 15.77
C LYS A 3 38.41 -8.59 14.64
N LYS A 4 39.45 -9.35 14.99
CA LYS A 4 40.24 -10.14 14.02
C LYS A 4 39.38 -11.25 13.42
N LYS A 5 38.59 -11.96 14.23
CA LYS A 5 37.63 -12.97 13.74
C LYS A 5 36.58 -12.36 12.80
N ILE A 6 35.92 -11.27 13.17
CA ILE A 6 34.87 -10.64 12.35
C ILE A 6 35.41 -10.17 10.99
N LYS A 7 36.61 -9.55 10.95
CA LYS A 7 37.24 -9.16 9.68
C LYS A 7 37.68 -10.37 8.84
N LEU A 8 38.19 -11.43 9.47
CA LEU A 8 38.59 -12.67 8.78
C LEU A 8 37.40 -13.47 8.23
N THR A 9 36.23 -13.40 8.87
CA THR A 9 35.02 -14.12 8.44
C THR A 9 34.08 -13.29 7.58
N ALA A 10 34.46 -12.06 7.20
CA ALA A 10 33.62 -11.11 6.44
C ALA A 10 32.18 -11.00 7.00
N SER A 11 32.03 -11.04 8.33
CA SER A 11 30.73 -11.06 8.98
C SER A 11 30.27 -9.64 9.30
N ALA A 12 29.03 -9.30 8.97
CA ALA A 12 28.45 -8.01 9.31
C ALA A 12 27.86 -8.03 10.74
N CYS A 13 28.09 -6.98 11.53
CA CYS A 13 27.60 -6.85 12.91
C CYS A 13 26.54 -5.73 12.99
N VAL A 14 25.49 -5.91 13.79
CA VAL A 14 24.48 -4.88 14.14
C VAL A 14 24.28 -4.96 15.64
N LEU A 15 24.18 -3.82 16.32
CA LEU A 15 23.91 -3.80 17.75
C LEU A 15 22.63 -3.04 18.06
N SER A 16 21.81 -3.62 18.93
CA SER A 16 20.59 -3.00 19.47
C SER A 16 20.74 -2.77 20.97
N LEU A 17 20.52 -1.54 21.41
CA LEU A 17 20.65 -1.11 22.80
C LEU A 17 19.29 -0.60 23.34
N PRO A 18 19.06 -0.60 24.67
CA PRO A 18 17.84 -0.01 25.22
C PRO A 18 17.84 1.53 25.19
N PHE A 19 18.98 2.16 24.90
CA PHE A 19 19.17 3.61 24.89
C PHE A 19 20.01 4.05 23.68
N PRO A 20 19.86 5.32 23.23
CA PRO A 20 20.61 5.86 22.11
C PRO A 20 22.07 6.16 22.50
N VAL A 21 22.95 6.08 21.50
CA VAL A 21 24.42 6.22 21.65
C VAL A 21 24.84 7.65 22.03
N ASP A 22 24.00 8.64 21.74
CA ASP A 22 24.28 10.07 21.98
C ASP A 22 23.81 10.57 23.35
N ALA A 23 23.32 9.70 24.22
CA ALA A 23 22.88 10.07 25.58
C ALA A 23 24.02 10.35 26.57
N GLY A 24 25.27 10.44 26.09
CA GLY A 24 26.49 10.45 26.91
C GLY A 24 27.03 11.84 27.29
N ASP A 25 26.74 12.90 26.54
CA ASP A 25 27.28 14.25 26.79
C ASP A 25 26.20 15.19 27.35
N GLY A 26 25.88 14.99 28.63
CA GLY A 26 25.03 15.89 29.41
C GLY A 26 25.90 16.79 30.30
N GLY A 27 26.56 17.78 29.69
CA GLY A 27 27.40 18.74 30.41
C GLY A 27 27.57 20.05 29.64
N GLY A 28 26.49 20.82 29.49
CA GLY A 28 26.56 22.18 28.95
C GLY A 28 25.24 22.70 28.39
N ASP A 29 24.82 23.87 28.89
CA ASP A 29 23.80 24.79 28.41
C ASP A 29 22.31 24.36 28.35
N ILE A 30 21.57 24.96 29.29
CA ILE A 30 20.13 24.80 29.55
C ILE A 30 19.26 25.28 28.37
N SER A 31 19.78 26.09 27.44
CA SER A 31 19.03 26.62 26.30
C SER A 31 18.98 25.67 25.08
N ALA A 32 19.99 24.83 24.86
CA ALA A 32 20.01 23.86 23.74
C ALA A 32 19.27 22.55 24.05
N SER A 33 18.86 22.36 25.32
CA SER A 33 18.22 21.13 25.80
C SER A 33 16.76 20.96 25.38
N VAL A 34 16.13 22.00 24.81
CA VAL A 34 14.69 22.00 24.48
C VAL A 34 14.42 21.41 23.10
N HIS A 35 15.34 21.54 22.13
CA HIS A 35 15.09 21.10 20.75
C HIS A 35 15.40 19.62 20.49
N SER A 36 16.38 19.03 21.19
CA SER A 36 16.70 17.59 21.06
C SER A 36 15.73 16.64 21.82
N GLN A 37 14.77 17.19 22.58
CA GLN A 37 13.79 16.42 23.36
C GLN A 37 12.54 16.02 22.55
N MET A 38 12.32 16.61 21.38
CA MET A 38 11.03 16.48 20.67
C MET A 38 10.76 15.09 20.06
N HIS A 39 11.74 14.19 20.05
CA HIS A 39 11.58 12.81 19.56
C HIS A 39 11.60 11.72 20.65
N ARG A 40 11.73 12.06 21.93
CA ARG A 40 11.98 11.06 22.97
C ARG A 40 10.76 10.85 23.87
N ASN A 41 9.95 9.85 23.54
CA ASN A 41 9.24 9.11 24.60
C ASN A 41 10.29 8.62 25.61
N SER A 42 10.28 9.27 26.77
CA SER A 42 11.13 9.13 27.95
C SER A 42 12.12 7.96 27.97
N PHE A 43 13.36 8.24 27.57
CA PHE A 43 14.51 7.49 28.10
C PHE A 43 14.62 7.74 29.61
N PRO A 44 15.20 6.82 30.39
CA PRO A 44 15.21 6.94 31.84
C PRO A 44 15.69 8.34 32.25
N ARG A 45 14.84 9.05 33.01
CA ARG A 45 15.18 10.35 33.63
C ARG A 45 16.42 10.26 34.53
N LYS A 46 16.83 9.02 34.86
CA LYS A 46 18.06 8.65 35.56
C LYS A 46 19.15 8.42 34.51
N GLY A 47 20.25 9.16 34.60
CA GLY A 47 21.38 9.03 33.68
C GLY A 47 21.93 7.60 33.59
N LEU A 48 22.62 7.31 32.49
CA LEU A 48 23.28 6.02 32.26
C LEU A 48 24.28 5.71 33.37
N THR A 49 24.32 4.44 33.80
CA THR A 49 25.34 3.97 34.74
C THR A 49 26.73 4.03 34.10
N GLU A 50 27.78 4.16 34.91
CA GLU A 50 29.16 4.23 34.40
C GLU A 50 29.55 2.98 33.60
N GLN A 51 29.08 1.80 34.01
CA GLN A 51 29.29 0.56 33.25
C GLN A 51 28.60 0.59 31.87
N GLN A 52 27.43 1.22 31.75
CA GLN A 52 26.75 1.40 30.47
C GLN A 52 27.50 2.39 29.58
N LYS A 53 28.03 3.49 30.14
CA LYS A 53 28.84 4.46 29.39
C LYS A 53 30.12 3.82 28.85
N GLU A 54 30.83 3.06 29.68
CA GLU A 54 32.03 2.32 29.27
C GLU A 54 31.68 1.29 28.17
N GLY A 55 30.58 0.56 28.33
CA GLY A 55 30.08 -0.37 27.32
C GLY A 55 29.76 0.30 25.97
N ILE A 56 29.11 1.47 25.98
CA ILE A 56 28.81 2.24 24.77
C ILE A 56 30.10 2.68 24.09
N ASP A 57 31.09 3.18 24.84
CA ASP A 57 32.35 3.66 24.28
C ASP A 57 33.14 2.51 23.61
N VAL A 58 33.17 1.33 24.25
CA VAL A 58 33.76 0.12 23.65
C VAL A 58 33.03 -0.29 22.37
N VAL A 59 31.69 -0.26 22.38
CA VAL A 59 30.87 -0.57 21.19
C VAL A 59 31.11 0.43 20.07
N ARG A 60 31.13 1.74 20.37
CA ARG A 60 31.36 2.82 19.42
C ARG A 60 32.71 2.65 18.74
N LYS A 61 33.76 2.42 19.54
CA LYS A 61 35.10 2.11 19.05
C LYS A 61 35.11 0.86 18.19
N LEU A 62 34.43 -0.22 18.59
CA LEU A 62 34.37 -1.46 17.82
C LEU A 62 33.69 -1.25 16.46
N MET A 63 32.52 -0.60 16.44
CA MET A 63 31.71 -0.40 15.23
C MET A 63 32.40 0.52 14.24
N HIS A 64 32.94 1.66 14.70
CA HIS A 64 33.76 2.55 13.87
C HIS A 64 35.00 1.85 13.30
N ASN A 65 35.61 0.91 14.04
CA ASN A 65 36.76 0.15 13.56
C ASN A 65 36.41 -0.96 12.54
N LEU A 66 35.14 -1.38 12.53
CA LEU A 66 34.62 -2.38 11.58
C LEU A 66 34.20 -1.71 10.27
N ASP A 67 33.61 -0.53 10.36
CA ASP A 67 33.16 0.30 9.24
C ASP A 67 33.31 1.78 9.65
N GLU A 68 34.28 2.48 9.05
CA GLU A 68 34.72 3.82 9.47
C GLU A 68 33.66 4.90 9.21
N GLU A 69 32.89 4.77 8.13
CA GLU A 69 31.84 5.74 7.78
C GLU A 69 30.43 5.24 8.17
N GLY A 70 30.14 3.94 8.01
CA GLY A 70 28.80 3.38 8.22
C GLY A 70 28.57 2.69 9.58
N GLY A 71 29.62 2.43 10.36
CA GLY A 71 29.53 1.58 11.55
C GLY A 71 28.67 2.15 12.68
N LEU A 72 28.66 3.48 12.83
CA LEU A 72 27.86 4.16 13.86
C LEU A 72 26.37 4.22 13.50
N GLU A 73 26.04 4.24 12.20
CA GLU A 73 24.65 4.17 11.71
C GLU A 73 24.00 2.80 11.94
N GLU A 74 24.80 1.78 12.27
CA GLU A 74 24.39 0.39 12.51
C GLU A 74 24.18 0.08 14.01
N ILE A 75 24.17 1.13 14.85
CA ILE A 75 23.76 1.03 16.26
C ILE A 75 22.36 1.60 16.41
N TYR A 76 21.45 0.78 16.92
CA TYR A 76 20.03 1.12 17.03
C TYR A 76 19.53 0.98 18.46
N THR A 77 18.42 1.66 18.78
CA THR A 77 17.67 1.36 20.01
C THR A 77 16.74 0.17 19.77
N PHE A 78 16.32 -0.58 20.80
CA PHE A 78 15.38 -1.70 20.60
C PHE A 78 14.08 -1.27 19.88
N ARG A 79 13.56 -0.07 20.16
CA ARG A 79 12.38 0.49 19.48
C ARG A 79 12.64 0.78 18.01
N LYS A 80 13.71 1.52 17.71
CA LYS A 80 14.14 1.83 16.33
C LYS A 80 14.52 0.57 15.56
N SER A 81 15.03 -0.44 16.27
CA SER A 81 15.29 -1.78 15.77
C SER A 81 14.00 -2.54 15.49
N LEU A 82 12.94 -2.46 16.27
CA LEU A 82 11.67 -3.09 15.89
C LEU A 82 11.09 -2.45 14.62
N GLU A 83 11.15 -1.12 14.54
CA GLU A 83 10.73 -0.36 13.37
C GLU A 83 11.60 -0.68 12.13
N ARG A 84 12.93 -0.82 12.30
CA ARG A 84 13.88 -1.01 11.19
C ARG A 84 14.29 -2.44 10.89
N LEU A 85 14.46 -3.33 11.88
CA LEU A 85 14.82 -4.76 11.71
C LEU A 85 13.68 -5.57 11.09
N SER A 86 12.45 -5.06 11.13
CA SER A 86 11.36 -5.54 10.29
C SER A 86 11.72 -5.43 8.78
N MET A 87 12.56 -4.47 8.42
CA MET A 87 13.26 -4.39 7.15
C MET A 87 14.59 -5.15 7.33
N PHE A 88 14.67 -6.38 6.84
CA PHE A 88 15.84 -7.26 6.90
C PHE A 88 17.06 -6.72 6.10
N LYS A 89 17.57 -5.52 6.43
CA LYS A 89 18.59 -4.76 5.67
C LYS A 89 19.85 -5.57 5.35
N LYS A 90 20.23 -6.56 6.18
CA LYS A 90 21.42 -7.40 5.96
C LYS A 90 21.16 -8.73 5.25
N ILE A 91 19.92 -9.19 5.18
CA ILE A 91 19.50 -10.39 4.42
C ILE A 91 18.65 -9.96 3.22
N GLU A 92 18.76 -8.70 2.82
CA GLU A 92 17.99 -8.16 1.71
C GLU A 92 18.40 -8.88 0.42
N ARG A 93 17.43 -9.52 -0.22
CA ARG A 93 17.65 -10.25 -1.46
C ARG A 93 18.07 -9.25 -2.52
N ARG A 94 19.33 -9.35 -2.97
CA ARG A 94 19.82 -8.52 -4.07
C ARG A 94 18.86 -8.64 -5.27
N PRO A 95 18.35 -7.52 -5.80
CA PRO A 95 17.41 -7.56 -6.92
C PRO A 95 18.09 -8.19 -8.13
N MET A 96 17.33 -9.01 -8.86
CA MET A 96 17.85 -9.67 -10.05
C MET A 96 18.14 -8.64 -11.15
N PRO A 97 19.34 -8.65 -11.75
CA PRO A 97 19.68 -7.74 -12.83
C PRO A 97 18.91 -8.09 -14.10
N TRP A 98 18.36 -7.07 -14.76
CA TRP A 98 17.82 -7.19 -16.11
C TRP A 98 18.76 -6.51 -17.12
N PRO A 99 19.67 -7.25 -17.77
CA PRO A 99 20.57 -6.69 -18.77
C PRO A 99 19.81 -6.37 -20.06
N CYS A 100 20.04 -5.19 -20.62
CA CYS A 100 19.43 -4.73 -21.86
C CYS A 100 20.38 -3.78 -22.61
N GLN A 101 19.97 -3.34 -23.79
CA GLN A 101 20.61 -2.25 -24.52
C GLN A 101 19.65 -1.07 -24.57
N LEU A 102 20.16 0.10 -24.17
CA LEU A 102 19.51 1.38 -24.35
C LEU A 102 19.85 1.88 -25.75
N THR A 103 18.86 2.04 -26.62
CA THR A 103 19.05 2.49 -28.00
C THR A 103 18.53 3.91 -28.20
N ILE A 104 19.35 4.78 -28.78
CA ILE A 104 18.99 6.15 -29.18
C ILE A 104 19.15 6.23 -30.70
N GLY A 105 18.03 6.21 -31.42
CA GLY A 105 18.04 6.03 -32.86
C GLY A 105 18.71 4.70 -33.30
N PRO A 106 19.13 4.58 -34.57
CA PRO A 106 19.66 3.32 -35.10
C PRO A 106 21.14 3.09 -34.77
N ASN A 107 21.90 4.14 -34.46
CA ASN A 107 23.38 4.08 -34.44
C ASN A 107 23.99 4.08 -33.04
N LEU A 108 23.25 4.52 -32.02
CA LEU A 108 23.76 4.62 -30.65
C LEU A 108 23.09 3.57 -29.77
N SER A 109 23.90 2.62 -29.26
CA SER A 109 23.47 1.58 -28.34
C SER A 109 24.39 1.54 -27.13
N ILE A 110 23.81 1.63 -25.94
CA ILE A 110 24.52 1.65 -24.65
C ILE A 110 24.09 0.41 -23.86
N ARG A 111 25.05 -0.40 -23.39
CA ARG A 111 24.73 -1.56 -22.55
C ARG A 111 24.31 -1.09 -21.15
N ILE A 112 23.13 -1.51 -20.73
CA ILE A 112 22.53 -1.14 -19.45
C ILE A 112 22.11 -2.38 -18.64
N VAL A 113 21.93 -2.18 -17.35
CA VAL A 113 21.31 -3.14 -16.43
C VAL A 113 20.28 -2.41 -15.59
N ALA A 114 19.04 -2.91 -15.61
CA ALA A 114 17.98 -2.38 -14.76
C ALA A 114 17.74 -3.28 -13.54
N TYR A 115 17.33 -2.66 -12.44
CA TYR A 115 16.90 -3.32 -11.21
C TYR A 115 15.53 -2.78 -10.80
N LYS A 116 14.66 -3.65 -10.28
CA LYS A 116 13.42 -3.21 -9.64
C LYS A 116 13.78 -2.50 -8.33
N SER A 117 13.49 -1.21 -8.25
CA SER A 117 13.74 -0.40 -7.05
C SER A 117 12.52 -0.30 -6.15
N VAL A 118 11.32 -0.31 -6.72
CA VAL A 118 10.06 -0.32 -5.99
C VAL A 118 9.16 -1.36 -6.63
N THR A 119 8.58 -2.23 -5.81
CA THR A 119 7.57 -3.21 -6.23
C THR A 119 6.70 -3.54 -5.03
N GLU A 120 5.43 -3.86 -5.26
CA GLU A 120 4.53 -4.30 -4.21
C GLU A 120 4.95 -5.69 -3.71
N GLU A 121 5.38 -5.79 -2.44
CA GLU A 121 5.65 -7.09 -1.81
C GLU A 121 4.33 -7.76 -1.42
N LYS A 122 4.13 -8.98 -1.93
CA LYS A 122 2.94 -9.80 -1.69
C LYS A 122 3.27 -11.02 -0.86
N VAL A 123 2.29 -11.54 -0.13
CA VAL A 123 2.42 -12.82 0.57
C VAL A 123 2.65 -13.93 -0.45
N LYS A 124 3.78 -14.63 -0.32
CA LYS A 124 4.18 -15.69 -1.26
C LYS A 124 3.41 -16.99 -1.08
N LYS A 125 2.89 -17.24 0.12
CA LYS A 125 2.10 -18.43 0.46
C LYS A 125 0.62 -18.14 0.22
N ILE A 126 -0.07 -19.10 -0.42
CA ILE A 126 -1.49 -19.03 -0.70
C ILE A 126 -2.21 -19.95 0.29
N TRP A 127 -3.36 -19.52 0.80
CA TRP A 127 -4.21 -20.34 1.65
C TRP A 127 -4.79 -21.51 0.83
N SER A 128 -4.54 -22.73 1.30
CA SER A 128 -5.12 -23.92 0.69
C SER A 128 -6.49 -24.18 1.29
N VAL A 129 -7.48 -24.45 0.44
CA VAL A 129 -8.82 -24.88 0.89
C VAL A 129 -8.72 -26.34 1.34
N VAL A 130 -9.26 -26.63 2.52
CA VAL A 130 -9.27 -27.97 3.14
C VAL A 130 -10.65 -28.24 3.72
N ASP A 131 -10.99 -29.52 3.87
CA ASP A 131 -12.24 -29.90 4.54
C ASP A 131 -12.16 -29.60 6.04
N ALA A 132 -13.27 -29.15 6.63
CA ALA A 132 -13.31 -28.74 8.03
C ALA A 132 -13.20 -29.91 9.02
N LYS A 133 -13.57 -31.13 8.60
CA LYS A 133 -13.53 -32.32 9.46
C LYS A 133 -12.19 -33.04 9.33
N THR A 134 -11.72 -33.26 8.09
CA THR A 134 -10.49 -34.04 7.85
C THR A 134 -9.23 -33.18 7.83
N LEU A 135 -9.36 -31.87 7.61
CA LEU A 135 -8.26 -30.91 7.44
C LEU A 135 -7.30 -31.28 6.31
N ARG A 136 -7.77 -32.09 5.36
CA ARG A 136 -7.03 -32.57 4.21
C ARG A 136 -7.47 -31.84 2.96
N LYS A 137 -6.53 -31.64 2.05
CA LYS A 137 -6.78 -31.00 0.76
C LYS A 137 -7.38 -32.00 -0.23
N GLU A 138 -7.00 -33.27 -0.09
CA GLU A 138 -7.35 -34.35 -0.99
C GLU A 138 -8.86 -34.65 -0.99
N ASP A 139 -9.53 -34.36 0.12
CA ASP A 139 -10.97 -34.55 0.30
C ASP A 139 -11.80 -33.42 -0.33
N VAL A 140 -11.15 -32.34 -0.79
CA VAL A 140 -11.78 -31.22 -1.48
C VAL A 140 -11.45 -31.31 -2.97
N GLN A 141 -12.46 -31.63 -3.78
CA GLN A 141 -12.35 -31.58 -5.24
C GLN A 141 -13.18 -30.42 -5.77
N LYS A 142 -12.58 -29.62 -6.66
CA LYS A 142 -13.25 -28.54 -7.35
C LYS A 142 -13.64 -29.01 -8.74
N GLU A 143 -14.93 -29.25 -8.93
CA GLU A 143 -15.53 -29.49 -10.23
C GLU A 143 -16.10 -28.18 -10.78
N THR A 144 -16.03 -27.97 -12.09
CA THR A 144 -16.60 -26.80 -12.76
C THR A 144 -17.46 -27.29 -13.91
N VAL A 145 -18.77 -27.09 -13.77
CA VAL A 145 -19.79 -27.47 -14.76
C VAL A 145 -20.17 -26.22 -15.55
N TYR A 146 -20.35 -26.37 -16.85
CA TYR A 146 -20.78 -25.29 -17.73
C TYR A 146 -22.23 -25.53 -18.09
N CYS A 147 -23.09 -24.55 -17.84
CA CYS A 147 -24.49 -24.59 -18.24
C CYS A 147 -24.76 -23.49 -19.26
N LEU A 148 -25.68 -23.74 -20.20
CA LEU A 148 -26.23 -22.69 -21.05
C LEU A 148 -26.94 -21.68 -20.16
N ASN A 149 -26.85 -20.41 -20.56
CA ASN A 149 -27.57 -19.33 -19.90
C ASN A 149 -28.97 -19.20 -20.51
N ASP A 150 -29.71 -20.31 -20.52
CA ASP A 150 -31.13 -20.44 -20.87
C ASP A 150 -31.95 -20.73 -19.61
N ASP A 151 -33.29 -20.71 -19.72
CA ASP A 151 -34.17 -20.94 -18.57
C ASP A 151 -34.05 -22.37 -18.00
N ASP A 152 -33.55 -23.31 -18.81
CA ASP A 152 -33.43 -24.73 -18.48
C ASP A 152 -32.02 -25.12 -17.93
N GLU A 153 -31.07 -24.17 -17.89
CA GLU A 153 -29.68 -24.34 -17.44
C GLU A 153 -28.99 -25.60 -17.99
N THR A 154 -29.13 -25.84 -19.29
CA THR A 154 -28.69 -27.10 -19.91
C THR A 154 -27.18 -27.31 -19.77
N GLU A 155 -26.75 -28.45 -19.22
CA GLU A 155 -25.32 -28.78 -19.06
C GLU A 155 -24.61 -28.99 -20.41
N VAL A 156 -23.44 -28.38 -20.56
CA VAL A 156 -22.60 -28.41 -21.76
C VAL A 156 -21.22 -28.97 -21.42
N GLN A 157 -20.70 -29.82 -22.31
CA GLN A 157 -19.34 -30.33 -22.16
C GLN A 157 -18.31 -29.25 -22.45
N ASN A 158 -17.19 -29.26 -21.69
CA ASN A 158 -16.10 -28.29 -21.88
C ASN A 158 -15.53 -28.30 -23.32
N THR A 159 -15.50 -29.45 -23.98
CA THR A 159 -15.05 -29.58 -25.38
C THR A 159 -15.92 -28.85 -26.39
N ASP A 160 -17.20 -28.62 -26.05
CA ASP A 160 -18.17 -27.94 -26.91
C ASP A 160 -18.19 -26.42 -26.64
N THR A 161 -17.32 -25.95 -25.75
CA THR A 161 -17.16 -24.52 -25.47
C THR A 161 -16.05 -23.91 -26.33
N ILE A 162 -16.32 -22.73 -26.87
CA ILE A 162 -15.34 -21.92 -27.59
C ILE A 162 -15.15 -20.59 -26.89
N GLN A 163 -13.92 -20.09 -26.88
CA GLN A 163 -13.64 -18.76 -26.35
C GLN A 163 -14.27 -17.71 -27.29
N GLY A 164 -14.91 -16.70 -26.70
CA GLY A 164 -15.55 -15.63 -27.45
C GLY A 164 -15.23 -14.29 -26.82
N PHE A 165 -15.10 -13.26 -27.66
CA PHE A 165 -14.89 -11.89 -27.22
C PHE A 165 -16.12 -11.06 -27.57
N ARG A 166 -16.51 -10.18 -26.66
CA ARG A 166 -17.58 -9.21 -26.92
C ARG A 166 -17.01 -8.07 -27.75
N TYR A 167 -17.57 -7.84 -28.92
CA TYR A 167 -17.27 -6.69 -29.77
C TYR A 167 -18.55 -5.87 -29.95
N GLY A 168 -18.74 -4.88 -29.07
CA GLY A 168 -20.01 -4.15 -28.97
C GLY A 168 -21.12 -5.06 -28.43
N THR A 169 -22.19 -5.21 -29.20
CA THR A 169 -23.32 -6.11 -28.89
C THR A 169 -23.03 -7.56 -29.24
N ASP A 170 -22.12 -7.80 -30.18
CA ASP A 170 -21.93 -9.11 -30.79
C ASP A 170 -20.89 -9.93 -30.03
N ILE A 171 -21.08 -11.25 -30.03
CA ILE A 171 -20.11 -12.20 -29.49
C ILE A 171 -19.39 -12.82 -30.68
N VAL A 172 -18.10 -12.52 -30.80
CA VAL A 172 -17.25 -13.06 -31.86
C VAL A 172 -16.52 -14.28 -31.31
N PRO A 173 -16.78 -15.50 -31.82
CA PRO A 173 -16.03 -16.67 -31.45
C PRO A 173 -14.58 -16.56 -31.96
N PHE A 174 -13.61 -16.80 -31.07
CA PHE A 174 -12.20 -16.69 -31.39
C PHE A 174 -11.42 -17.78 -30.66
N SER A 175 -10.86 -18.72 -31.42
CA SER A 175 -10.14 -19.86 -30.86
C SER A 175 -8.83 -19.41 -30.21
N LYS A 176 -8.30 -20.23 -29.28
CA LYS A 176 -7.02 -19.93 -28.62
C LYS A 176 -5.86 -20.00 -29.61
N GLU A 177 -5.97 -20.85 -30.63
CA GLU A 177 -5.00 -21.00 -31.71
C GLU A 177 -4.94 -19.74 -32.56
N ASP A 178 -6.11 -19.20 -32.96
CA ASP A 178 -6.21 -17.95 -33.69
C ASP A 178 -5.69 -16.77 -32.84
N GLU A 179 -6.03 -16.75 -31.55
CA GLU A 179 -5.53 -15.74 -30.61
C GLU A 179 -4.00 -15.75 -30.53
N GLU A 180 -3.38 -16.90 -30.34
CA GLU A 180 -1.92 -16.99 -30.23
C GLU A 180 -1.19 -16.67 -31.55
N GLN A 181 -1.83 -16.93 -32.71
CA GLN A 181 -1.27 -16.57 -34.01
C GLN A 181 -1.38 -15.07 -34.30
N MET A 182 -2.54 -14.47 -34.05
CA MET A 182 -2.83 -13.06 -34.36
C MET A 182 -2.37 -12.08 -33.28
N LYS A 183 -2.07 -12.56 -32.06
CA LYS A 183 -1.57 -11.73 -30.97
C LYS A 183 -0.30 -11.00 -31.36
N TYR A 184 -0.24 -9.71 -31.00
CA TYR A 184 0.95 -8.91 -31.18
C TYR A 184 2.15 -9.53 -30.44
N LYS A 185 3.24 -9.78 -31.18
CA LYS A 185 4.48 -10.35 -30.65
C LYS A 185 5.56 -9.29 -30.68
N THR A 186 6.18 -9.06 -29.53
CA THR A 186 7.35 -8.19 -29.45
C THR A 186 8.57 -8.96 -29.97
N GLU A 187 9.32 -8.36 -30.89
CA GLU A 187 10.49 -8.99 -31.51
C GLU A 187 11.54 -9.45 -30.48
N SER A 188 11.82 -8.61 -29.48
CA SER A 188 12.79 -8.89 -28.42
C SER A 188 12.61 -7.95 -27.23
N LYS A 189 13.34 -8.21 -26.14
CA LYS A 189 13.46 -7.24 -25.04
C LYS A 189 14.10 -5.95 -25.56
N CYS A 190 13.59 -4.80 -25.14
CA CYS A 190 14.12 -3.51 -25.60
C CYS A 190 14.00 -2.42 -24.54
N PHE A 191 14.89 -1.44 -24.63
CA PHE A 191 14.82 -0.18 -23.89
C PHE A 191 15.17 0.96 -24.87
N SER A 192 14.26 1.29 -25.77
CA SER A 192 14.53 2.21 -26.88
C SER A 192 13.99 3.60 -26.58
N VAL A 193 14.81 4.64 -26.74
CA VAL A 193 14.36 6.02 -26.66
C VAL A 193 13.51 6.35 -27.89
N LEU A 194 12.29 6.83 -27.65
CA LEU A 194 11.36 7.32 -28.67
C LEU A 194 11.56 8.82 -28.91
N GLY A 195 11.89 9.56 -27.86
CA GLY A 195 12.13 10.99 -27.93
C GLY A 195 12.48 11.59 -26.56
N PHE A 196 12.69 12.89 -26.53
CA PHE A 196 12.97 13.65 -25.32
C PHE A 196 11.91 14.74 -25.12
N SER A 197 11.62 15.07 -23.87
CA SER A 197 10.59 16.04 -23.48
C SER A 197 11.07 16.82 -22.25
N MET A 198 10.51 18.00 -21.99
CA MET A 198 10.80 18.75 -20.77
C MET A 198 10.24 18.00 -19.56
N ALA A 199 10.99 17.97 -18.45
CA ALA A 199 10.54 17.31 -17.22
C ALA A 199 9.18 17.84 -16.73
N SER A 200 8.91 19.13 -16.93
CA SER A 200 7.65 19.79 -16.56
C SER A 200 6.42 19.31 -17.34
N GLN A 201 6.60 18.71 -18.51
CA GLN A 201 5.47 18.15 -19.29
C GLN A 201 4.97 16.82 -18.69
N ILE A 202 5.82 16.11 -17.95
CA ILE A 202 5.47 14.82 -17.36
C ILE A 202 4.99 15.00 -15.91
N GLN A 203 3.68 14.96 -15.74
CA GLN A 203 3.06 15.11 -14.42
C GLN A 203 3.04 13.79 -13.66
N ARG A 204 3.36 13.83 -12.37
CA ARG A 204 3.46 12.64 -11.50
C ARG A 204 2.16 11.83 -11.44
N HIS A 205 1.00 12.46 -11.58
CA HIS A 205 -0.30 11.77 -11.55
C HIS A 205 -0.58 10.93 -12.80
N TYR A 206 0.22 11.07 -13.86
CA TYR A 206 0.16 10.18 -15.02
C TYR A 206 1.03 8.93 -14.87
N TYR A 207 1.79 8.78 -13.79
CA TYR A 207 2.58 7.57 -13.59
C TYR A 207 1.70 6.34 -13.45
N MET A 208 2.07 5.31 -14.20
CA MET A 208 1.40 4.02 -14.28
C MET A 208 2.35 2.89 -13.89
N GLY A 209 1.80 1.67 -13.88
CA GLY A 209 2.54 0.45 -13.58
C GLY A 209 2.62 0.14 -12.09
N ASN A 210 3.14 -1.05 -11.78
CA ASN A 210 3.25 -1.60 -10.43
C ASN A 210 4.70 -1.71 -9.93
N GLN A 211 5.64 -1.12 -10.68
CA GLN A 211 7.05 -1.20 -10.38
C GLN A 211 7.78 0.05 -10.88
N VAL A 212 8.88 0.39 -10.20
CA VAL A 212 9.83 1.42 -10.61
C VAL A 212 11.16 0.75 -10.89
N LEU A 213 11.76 1.03 -12.04
CA LEU A 213 13.06 0.48 -12.41
C LEU A 213 14.16 1.55 -12.25
N LYS A 214 15.28 1.18 -11.64
CA LYS A 214 16.52 1.95 -11.71
C LYS A 214 17.41 1.33 -12.76
N VAL A 215 17.82 2.13 -13.74
CA VAL A 215 18.65 1.72 -14.87
C VAL A 215 20.05 2.28 -14.67
N PHE A 216 21.05 1.41 -14.79
CA PHE A 216 22.47 1.72 -14.66
C PHE A 216 23.22 1.26 -15.91
N ALA A 217 24.44 1.75 -16.09
CA ALA A 217 25.36 1.17 -17.06
C ALA A 217 25.72 -0.28 -16.69
N ALA A 218 26.09 -1.07 -17.70
CA ALA A 218 26.50 -2.45 -17.46
C ALA A 218 27.78 -2.53 -16.60
N LYS A 219 27.74 -3.39 -15.58
CA LYS A 219 28.91 -3.70 -14.74
C LYS A 219 29.98 -4.34 -15.63
N ASN A 220 31.15 -3.72 -15.75
CA ASN A 220 32.27 -4.09 -16.63
C ASN A 220 32.24 -3.51 -18.07
N ASP A 221 31.54 -2.40 -18.30
CA ASP A 221 31.64 -1.64 -19.54
C ASP A 221 31.90 -0.16 -19.24
N GLU A 222 33.17 0.23 -19.22
CA GLU A 222 33.58 1.61 -18.95
C GLU A 222 33.06 2.57 -20.02
N ASN A 223 33.09 2.16 -21.30
CA ASN A 223 32.60 2.99 -22.40
C ASN A 223 31.09 3.22 -22.27
N ALA A 224 30.32 2.18 -21.93
CA ALA A 224 28.90 2.33 -21.64
C ALA A 224 28.65 3.18 -20.39
N ALA A 225 29.49 3.08 -19.36
CA ALA A 225 29.37 3.91 -18.16
C ALA A 225 29.59 5.40 -18.46
N VAL A 226 30.62 5.75 -19.23
CA VAL A 226 30.88 7.13 -19.65
C VAL A 226 29.73 7.65 -20.52
N ALA A 227 29.31 6.89 -21.53
CA ALA A 227 28.20 7.29 -22.40
C ALA A 227 26.88 7.46 -21.64
N PHE A 228 26.60 6.55 -20.71
CA PHE A 228 25.39 6.60 -19.88
C PHE A 228 25.43 7.78 -18.89
N SER A 229 26.55 8.04 -18.22
CA SER A 229 26.70 9.18 -17.32
C SER A 229 26.57 10.52 -18.08
N ALA A 230 27.17 10.62 -19.27
CA ALA A 230 26.99 11.79 -20.14
C ALA A 230 25.51 12.03 -20.50
N LEU A 231 24.75 10.97 -20.81
CA LEU A 231 23.31 11.07 -21.05
C LEU A 231 22.54 11.52 -19.80
N VAL A 232 22.81 10.92 -18.64
CA VAL A 232 22.13 11.26 -17.38
C VAL A 232 22.36 12.72 -17.01
N ARG A 233 23.61 13.20 -17.07
CA ARG A 233 23.95 14.59 -16.76
C ARG A 233 23.36 15.57 -17.77
N ALA A 234 23.40 15.25 -19.06
CA ALA A 234 22.79 16.11 -20.08
C ALA A 234 21.27 16.25 -19.88
N LEU A 235 20.57 15.18 -19.48
CA LEU A 235 19.14 15.25 -19.14
C LEU A 235 18.90 16.13 -17.91
N ASP A 236 19.76 16.05 -16.90
CA ASP A 236 19.65 16.83 -15.67
C ASP A 236 19.91 18.32 -15.92
N GLU A 237 21.01 18.65 -16.60
CA GLU A 237 21.39 20.03 -16.95
C GLU A 237 20.33 20.72 -17.82
N LEU A 238 19.73 19.99 -18.76
CA LEU A 238 18.70 20.52 -19.66
C LEU A 238 17.28 20.45 -19.08
N GLN A 239 17.10 19.88 -17.88
CA GLN A 239 15.78 19.63 -17.27
C GLN A 239 14.85 18.85 -18.20
N MET A 240 15.41 17.84 -18.87
CA MET A 240 14.74 16.98 -19.84
C MET A 240 14.60 15.55 -19.33
N VAL A 241 13.67 14.82 -19.94
CA VAL A 241 13.43 13.39 -19.70
C VAL A 241 13.36 12.64 -21.01
N ALA A 242 13.69 11.35 -20.98
CA ALA A 242 13.58 10.48 -22.14
C ALA A 242 12.25 9.72 -22.11
N ILE A 243 11.52 9.71 -23.22
CA ILE A 243 10.36 8.84 -23.43
C ILE A 243 10.87 7.55 -24.06
N VAL A 244 10.59 6.42 -23.44
CA VAL A 244 11.19 5.13 -23.81
C VAL A 244 10.13 4.06 -24.04
N ARG A 245 10.35 3.25 -25.08
CA ARG A 245 9.69 1.96 -25.29
C ARG A 245 10.45 0.89 -24.52
N TYR A 246 9.79 0.34 -23.52
CA TYR A 246 10.29 -0.72 -22.67
C TYR A 246 9.56 -2.03 -22.97
N ALA A 247 10.29 -3.09 -23.24
CA ALA A 247 9.74 -4.45 -23.29
C ALA A 247 10.65 -5.38 -22.49
N TYR A 248 10.10 -6.01 -21.45
CA TYR A 248 10.87 -6.86 -20.55
C TYR A 248 11.43 -8.12 -21.26
N ASP A 249 10.59 -8.77 -22.06
CA ASP A 249 10.93 -9.90 -22.91
C ASP A 249 9.99 -9.96 -24.14
N ARG A 250 10.17 -10.98 -24.98
CA ARG A 250 9.35 -11.21 -26.20
C ARG A 250 7.88 -11.57 -25.93
N ARG A 251 7.55 -12.00 -24.72
CA ARG A 251 6.21 -12.45 -24.30
C ARG A 251 5.42 -11.32 -23.66
N CYS A 252 6.11 -10.31 -23.15
CA CYS A 252 5.51 -9.12 -22.57
C CYS A 252 5.06 -8.14 -23.64
N ASN A 253 3.92 -7.50 -23.36
CA ASN A 253 3.48 -6.34 -24.13
C ASN A 253 4.49 -5.19 -23.92
N PRO A 254 4.83 -4.44 -24.98
CA PRO A 254 5.66 -3.27 -24.83
C PRO A 254 4.91 -2.22 -23.99
N GLN A 255 5.68 -1.43 -23.25
CA GLN A 255 5.22 -0.34 -22.43
C GLN A 255 5.89 0.94 -22.90
N VAL A 256 5.16 2.05 -22.90
CA VAL A 256 5.76 3.39 -23.02
C VAL A 256 5.94 3.94 -21.62
N GLY A 257 7.07 4.58 -21.35
CA GLY A 257 7.31 5.21 -20.07
C GLY A 257 8.32 6.34 -20.16
N VAL A 258 8.54 7.00 -19.03
CA VAL A 258 9.51 8.06 -18.87
C VAL A 258 10.75 7.50 -18.16
N ALA A 259 11.93 7.90 -18.62
CA ALA A 259 13.20 7.69 -17.97
C ALA A 259 13.81 9.06 -17.64
N PHE A 260 13.94 9.37 -16.35
CA PHE A 260 14.44 10.66 -15.87
C PHE A 260 15.69 10.50 -14.99
N PRO A 261 16.60 11.49 -14.97
CA PRO A 261 17.86 11.39 -14.26
C PRO A 261 17.67 11.39 -12.73
N SER A 262 18.52 10.62 -12.04
CA SER A 262 18.65 10.64 -10.59
C SER A 262 20.14 10.57 -10.23
N ILE A 263 20.68 11.71 -9.82
CA ILE A 263 22.09 11.88 -9.42
C ILE A 263 22.15 11.87 -7.90
N LYS A 264 23.00 10.99 -7.35
CA LYS A 264 23.32 10.92 -5.92
C LYS A 264 24.83 10.85 -5.76
N ASP A 265 25.33 11.18 -4.56
CA ASP A 265 26.77 11.20 -4.26
C ASP A 265 27.47 9.88 -4.60
N ALA A 266 26.81 8.75 -4.33
CA ALA A 266 27.36 7.41 -4.56
C ALA A 266 27.13 6.87 -5.98
N TYR A 267 26.12 7.36 -6.70
CA TYR A 267 25.75 6.80 -8.01
C TYR A 267 24.85 7.74 -8.83
N GLU A 268 24.91 7.55 -10.15
CA GLU A 268 24.00 8.16 -11.12
C GLU A 268 23.16 7.06 -11.79
N CYS A 269 21.86 7.30 -11.96
CA CYS A 269 20.99 6.36 -12.67
C CYS A 269 19.84 7.05 -13.40
N LEU A 270 19.17 6.31 -14.29
CA LEU A 270 17.86 6.70 -14.82
C LEU A 270 16.77 5.96 -14.05
N ILE A 271 15.73 6.67 -13.64
CA ILE A 271 14.53 6.07 -13.05
C ILE A 271 13.49 5.94 -14.16
N TYR A 272 13.06 4.71 -14.42
CA TYR A 272 11.98 4.40 -15.36
C TYR A 272 10.66 4.17 -14.65
N VAL A 273 9.62 4.85 -15.14
CA VAL A 273 8.22 4.70 -14.71
C VAL A 273 7.34 4.61 -15.95
N GLN A 274 6.37 3.69 -15.95
CA GLN A 274 5.42 3.53 -17.06
C GLN A 274 4.51 4.76 -17.16
N LEU A 275 4.16 5.14 -18.39
CA LEU A 275 3.20 6.20 -18.72
C LEU A 275 1.90 5.58 -19.23
N PRO A 276 0.78 6.30 -19.19
CA PRO A 276 -0.50 5.80 -19.64
C PRO A 276 -0.55 5.79 -21.18
N TYR A 277 -1.26 4.84 -21.74
CA TYR A 277 -1.73 4.94 -23.11
C TYR A 277 -2.99 5.82 -23.19
N MET A 278 -3.42 6.13 -24.41
CA MET A 278 -4.62 6.94 -24.63
C MET A 278 -5.86 6.27 -24.02
N GLU A 279 -5.94 4.94 -24.09
CA GLU A 279 -7.06 4.15 -23.57
C GLU A 279 -7.09 4.11 -22.03
N ASP A 280 -5.97 4.39 -21.37
CA ASP A 280 -5.87 4.39 -19.91
C ASP A 280 -6.39 5.70 -19.27
N LEU A 281 -6.53 6.77 -20.07
CA LEU A 281 -6.93 8.09 -19.57
C LEU A 281 -8.44 8.15 -19.31
N ARG A 282 -8.81 8.52 -18.08
CA ARG A 282 -10.21 8.73 -17.68
C ARG A 282 -10.51 10.22 -17.56
N GLN A 283 -11.25 10.74 -18.53
CA GLN A 283 -11.59 12.17 -18.61
C GLN A 283 -12.87 12.48 -17.84
N TYR A 284 -12.77 12.61 -16.53
CA TYR A 284 -13.89 13.07 -15.70
C TYR A 284 -13.91 14.58 -15.60
N ILE A 285 -15.08 15.18 -15.81
CA ILE A 285 -15.29 16.62 -15.67
C ILE A 285 -15.89 16.88 -14.29
N PHE A 286 -15.18 17.64 -13.47
CA PHE A 286 -15.63 18.07 -12.15
C PHE A 286 -15.89 19.58 -12.13
N SER A 287 -16.86 20.02 -11.34
CA SER A 287 -17.11 21.45 -11.14
C SER A 287 -15.94 22.10 -10.40
N SER A 288 -15.53 23.29 -10.85
CA SER A 288 -14.46 24.06 -10.19
C SER A 288 -14.89 24.49 -8.78
N LEU A 289 -14.09 24.13 -7.78
CA LEU A 289 -14.30 24.56 -6.40
C LEU A 289 -13.98 26.06 -6.21
N LYS A 290 -12.98 26.58 -6.94
CA LYS A 290 -12.52 27.98 -6.83
C LYS A 290 -13.58 29.01 -7.23
N ASN A 291 -14.38 28.67 -8.24
CA ASN A 291 -15.41 29.57 -8.77
C ASN A 291 -16.80 29.30 -8.17
N ASN A 292 -16.90 28.34 -7.25
CA ASN A 292 -18.17 27.95 -6.66
C ASN A 292 -18.53 28.87 -5.49
N LYS A 293 -19.46 29.80 -5.73
CA LYS A 293 -19.97 30.75 -4.74
C LYS A 293 -20.53 30.10 -3.47
N LYS A 294 -20.90 28.81 -3.52
CA LYS A 294 -21.44 28.07 -2.37
C LYS A 294 -20.36 27.55 -1.41
N CYS A 295 -19.11 27.48 -1.85
CA CYS A 295 -18.01 26.85 -1.11
C CYS A 295 -16.84 27.80 -0.87
N ILE A 296 -17.10 29.11 -0.82
CA ILE A 296 -16.07 30.11 -0.53
C ILE A 296 -15.82 30.10 1.00
N PRO A 297 -14.60 29.77 1.46
CA PRO A 297 -14.29 29.78 2.88
C PRO A 297 -14.24 31.20 3.44
N THR A 298 -14.61 31.36 4.70
CA THR A 298 -14.43 32.64 5.43
C THR A 298 -12.96 32.87 5.79
N ALA A 299 -12.58 34.11 6.12
CA ALA A 299 -11.23 34.42 6.57
C ALA A 299 -10.83 33.63 7.83
N ASP A 300 -11.77 33.47 8.77
CA ASP A 300 -11.56 32.68 10.00
C ASP A 300 -11.36 31.20 9.69
N GLN A 301 -12.09 30.66 8.71
CA GLN A 301 -11.92 29.28 8.25
C GLN A 301 -10.56 29.05 7.60
N LEU A 302 -10.08 30.00 6.79
CA LEU A 302 -8.74 29.96 6.21
C LEU A 302 -7.67 30.00 7.30
N SER A 303 -7.75 30.97 8.21
CA SER A 303 -6.79 31.11 9.32
C SER A 303 -6.76 29.89 10.25
N ALA A 304 -7.90 29.25 10.49
CA ALA A 304 -7.97 28.02 11.27
C ALA A 304 -7.31 26.83 10.56
N VAL A 305 -7.45 26.75 9.23
CA VAL A 305 -6.77 25.72 8.43
C VAL A 305 -5.27 26.00 8.34
N ASP A 306 -4.84 27.25 8.20
CA ASP A 306 -3.42 27.63 8.22
C ASP A 306 -2.77 27.24 9.56
N SER A 307 -3.43 27.59 10.68
CA SER A 307 -3.00 27.19 12.03
C SER A 307 -2.97 25.66 12.20
N LEU A 308 -3.85 24.93 11.49
CA LEU A 308 -3.86 23.47 11.51
C LEU A 308 -2.66 22.91 10.74
N ILE A 309 -2.37 23.43 9.54
CA ILE A 309 -1.23 23.02 8.70
C ILE A 309 0.09 23.19 9.47
N GLU A 310 0.30 24.35 10.09
CA GLU A 310 1.48 24.63 10.92
C GLU A 310 1.57 23.65 12.10
N SER A 311 0.44 23.39 12.79
CA SER A 311 0.40 22.49 13.94
C SER A 311 0.51 20.99 13.59
N MET A 312 0.29 20.62 12.33
CA MET A 312 0.37 19.23 11.86
C MET A 312 1.60 18.96 10.98
N ASN A 313 2.50 19.93 10.83
CA ASN A 313 3.70 19.77 10.03
C ASN A 313 4.61 18.64 10.58
N LEU A 314 4.93 17.67 9.74
CA LEU A 314 5.76 16.49 10.10
C LEU A 314 7.25 16.70 9.82
N VAL A 315 7.61 17.82 9.17
CA VAL A 315 8.99 18.13 8.82
C VAL A 315 9.46 19.31 9.67
N TYR A 316 10.53 19.11 10.43
CA TYR A 316 11.21 20.19 11.15
C TYR A 316 12.46 20.63 10.40
N GLU A 317 12.66 21.93 10.32
CA GLU A 317 13.92 22.55 9.92
C GLU A 317 14.80 22.65 11.16
N ASP A 318 16.00 22.08 11.09
CA ASP A 318 17.02 22.30 12.12
C ASP A 318 17.55 23.74 12.03
N ASP A 319 18.17 24.24 13.12
CA ASP A 319 18.64 25.63 13.27
C ASP A 319 19.62 26.08 12.15
N ASP A 320 20.25 25.14 11.46
CA ASP A 320 21.19 25.40 10.36
C ASP A 320 20.50 25.66 9.00
N GLY A 321 19.17 25.50 8.90
CA GLY A 321 18.37 25.81 7.71
C GLY A 321 18.58 24.89 6.49
N GLU A 322 19.52 23.94 6.56
CA GLU A 322 19.83 23.00 5.47
C GLU A 322 19.39 21.56 5.76
N THR A 323 19.13 21.22 7.03
CA THR A 323 18.74 19.87 7.46
C THR A 323 17.26 19.82 7.85
N PHE A 324 16.55 18.89 7.23
CA PHE A 324 15.12 18.65 7.49
C PHE A 324 14.95 17.30 8.21
N GLU A 325 14.49 17.33 9.45
CA GLU A 325 14.11 16.13 10.17
C GLU A 325 12.62 15.79 9.94
N ASP A 326 12.37 14.76 9.13
CA ASP A 326 11.04 14.15 9.01
C ASP A 326 10.71 13.29 10.25
N LEU A 327 9.74 13.73 11.05
CA LEU A 327 9.27 13.05 12.27
C LEU A 327 8.64 11.68 12.01
N PHE A 328 8.04 11.51 10.84
CA PHE A 328 7.27 10.33 10.52
C PHE A 328 7.58 9.90 9.09
N LYS A 329 8.41 8.86 8.97
CA LYS A 329 8.96 8.36 7.70
C LYS A 329 8.27 7.05 7.23
N PRO A 330 7.08 7.08 6.61
CA PRO A 330 6.37 5.90 6.12
C PRO A 330 7.19 4.98 5.22
N SER A 331 8.13 5.52 4.43
CA SER A 331 8.99 4.74 3.55
C SER A 331 9.92 3.76 4.28
N LYS A 332 10.12 3.97 5.58
CA LYS A 332 10.90 3.09 6.47
C LYS A 332 10.00 2.18 7.32
N ILE A 333 8.68 2.27 7.18
CA ILE A 333 7.73 1.44 7.90
C ILE A 333 7.42 0.21 7.02
N PRO A 334 7.64 -1.02 7.52
CA PRO A 334 7.27 -2.23 6.80
C PRO A 334 5.74 -2.31 6.64
N ASN A 335 5.26 -3.09 5.67
CA ASN A 335 3.83 -3.37 5.59
C ASN A 335 3.37 -4.17 6.84
N PRO A 336 2.50 -3.63 7.70
CA PRO A 336 2.10 -4.25 8.97
C PRO A 336 1.34 -5.57 8.77
N HIS A 337 0.77 -5.79 7.57
CA HIS A 337 0.07 -7.01 7.23
C HIS A 337 0.92 -8.27 7.44
N PHE A 338 2.23 -8.23 7.14
CA PHE A 338 3.10 -9.39 7.30
C PHE A 338 3.30 -9.77 8.77
N GLN A 339 3.57 -8.80 9.64
CA GLN A 339 3.74 -9.07 11.06
C GLN A 339 2.43 -9.51 11.70
N ARG A 340 1.31 -8.88 11.33
CA ARG A 340 -0.03 -9.31 11.78
C ARG A 340 -0.33 -10.75 11.34
N LEU A 341 0.01 -11.12 10.10
CA LEU A 341 -0.14 -12.49 9.61
C LEU A 341 0.71 -13.46 10.44
N TYR A 342 1.98 -13.16 10.71
CA TYR A 342 2.86 -14.02 11.49
C TYR A 342 2.41 -14.16 12.93
N GLN A 343 1.93 -13.09 13.56
CA GLN A 343 1.32 -13.12 14.89
C GLN A 343 0.14 -14.11 14.93
N CYS A 344 -0.79 -13.99 13.98
CA CYS A 344 -1.96 -14.87 13.91
C CYS A 344 -1.56 -16.34 13.64
N LEU A 345 -0.62 -16.57 12.73
CA LEU A 345 -0.12 -17.90 12.40
C LEU A 345 0.57 -18.56 13.61
N GLN A 346 1.44 -17.82 14.29
CA GLN A 346 2.14 -18.29 15.48
C GLN A 346 1.14 -18.62 16.59
N HIS A 347 0.18 -17.72 16.84
CA HIS A 347 -0.84 -17.92 17.86
C HIS A 347 -1.69 -19.16 17.57
N LYS A 348 -2.19 -19.33 16.34
CA LYS A 348 -2.98 -20.50 15.96
C LYS A 348 -2.18 -21.81 15.93
N ALA A 349 -0.88 -21.74 15.70
CA ALA A 349 -0.01 -22.91 15.76
C ALA A 349 0.19 -23.43 17.20
N PHE A 350 0.33 -22.53 18.18
CA PHE A 350 0.53 -22.90 19.59
C PHE A 350 -0.77 -23.03 20.39
N HIS A 351 -1.81 -22.28 20.01
CA HIS A 351 -3.12 -22.24 20.66
C HIS A 351 -4.24 -22.47 19.63
N PRO A 352 -4.45 -23.72 19.16
CA PRO A 352 -5.39 -24.01 18.07
C PRO A 352 -6.84 -23.64 18.41
N SER A 353 -7.24 -23.89 19.66
CA SER A 353 -8.62 -23.72 20.14
C SER A 353 -8.97 -22.28 20.55
N GLU A 354 -7.98 -21.41 20.73
CA GLU A 354 -8.20 -20.02 21.14
C GLU A 354 -8.57 -19.14 19.93
N PRO A 355 -9.32 -18.06 20.10
CA PRO A 355 -9.61 -17.11 19.03
C PRO A 355 -8.34 -16.43 18.50
N LEU A 356 -8.48 -15.65 17.42
CA LEU A 356 -7.36 -14.84 16.95
C LEU A 356 -6.95 -13.81 18.01
N PRO A 357 -5.65 -13.58 18.21
CA PRO A 357 -5.20 -12.61 19.19
C PRO A 357 -5.56 -11.18 18.75
N PRO A 358 -5.70 -10.22 19.69
CA PRO A 358 -5.80 -8.81 19.33
C PRO A 358 -4.54 -8.34 18.59
N ILE A 359 -4.63 -7.21 17.88
CA ILE A 359 -3.47 -6.61 17.22
C ILE A 359 -2.48 -6.15 18.30
N GLU A 360 -1.19 -6.45 18.13
CA GLU A 360 -0.18 -6.00 19.08
C GLU A 360 -0.09 -4.46 19.09
N GLN A 361 -0.04 -3.87 20.28
CA GLN A 361 -0.02 -2.41 20.45
C GLN A 361 1.13 -1.75 19.68
N HIS A 362 2.31 -2.39 19.65
CA HIS A 362 3.46 -1.85 18.93
C HIS A 362 3.21 -1.69 17.42
N LEU A 363 2.37 -2.53 16.80
CA LEU A 363 2.00 -2.41 15.38
C LEU A 363 1.08 -1.22 15.14
N LEU A 364 0.22 -0.88 16.11
CA LEU A 364 -0.64 0.30 16.06
C LEU A 364 0.19 1.57 16.31
N GLU A 365 1.04 1.58 17.33
CA GLU A 365 1.91 2.71 17.66
C GLU A 365 2.81 3.13 16.50
N MET A 366 3.25 2.18 15.66
CA MET A 366 4.04 2.45 14.47
C MET A 366 3.26 3.19 13.37
N LEU A 367 1.93 3.06 13.33
CA LEU A 367 1.05 3.66 12.33
C LEU A 367 0.37 4.94 12.83
N GLU A 368 0.39 5.17 14.14
CA GLU A 368 -0.22 6.32 14.78
C GLU A 368 0.60 7.60 14.58
N MET A 369 -0.10 8.73 14.67
CA MET A 369 0.52 10.05 14.63
C MET A 369 1.48 10.22 15.81
N PRO A 370 2.67 10.81 15.62
CA PRO A 370 3.58 11.11 16.72
C PRO A 370 2.91 11.97 17.81
N HIS A 371 3.11 11.60 19.08
CA HIS A 371 2.43 12.23 20.22
C HIS A 371 2.64 13.75 20.28
N VAL A 372 3.83 14.23 19.94
CA VAL A 372 4.16 15.66 19.90
C VAL A 372 3.26 16.42 18.92
N VAL A 373 2.97 15.81 17.76
CA VAL A 373 2.09 16.40 16.75
C VAL A 373 0.64 16.38 17.23
N GLN A 374 0.23 15.31 17.92
CA GLN A 374 -1.11 15.18 18.50
C GLN A 374 -1.39 16.26 19.56
N GLU A 375 -0.41 16.54 20.44
CA GLU A 375 -0.55 17.60 21.45
C GLU A 375 -0.58 18.99 20.79
N ARG A 376 0.31 19.24 19.82
CA ARG A 376 0.41 20.53 19.12
C ARG A 376 -0.87 20.88 18.34
N CYS A 377 -1.48 19.90 17.67
CA CYS A 377 -2.63 20.15 16.79
C CYS A 377 -3.98 20.20 17.51
N ARG A 378 -4.06 19.79 18.78
CA ARG A 378 -5.32 19.69 19.53
C ARG A 378 -6.15 20.98 19.51
N THR A 379 -5.53 22.11 19.82
CA THR A 379 -6.22 23.42 19.85
C THR A 379 -6.70 23.85 18.47
N SER A 380 -5.88 23.63 17.42
CA SER A 380 -6.25 23.95 16.04
C SER A 380 -7.39 23.07 15.54
N LEU A 381 -7.38 21.78 15.88
CA LEU A 381 -8.47 20.85 15.54
C LEU A 381 -9.80 21.24 16.20
N GLU A 382 -9.77 21.65 17.47
CA GLU A 382 -10.98 22.13 18.17
C GLU A 382 -11.55 23.39 17.51
N LYS A 383 -10.71 24.33 17.07
CA LYS A 383 -11.13 25.52 16.31
C LYS A 383 -11.74 25.16 14.96
N VAL A 384 -11.11 24.27 14.19
CA VAL A 384 -11.63 23.79 12.90
C VAL A 384 -12.98 23.10 13.10
N LYS A 385 -13.12 22.24 14.11
CA LYS A 385 -14.39 21.58 14.44
C LYS A 385 -15.51 22.58 14.75
N ALA A 386 -15.19 23.69 15.40
CA ALA A 386 -16.16 24.75 15.70
C ALA A 386 -16.57 25.56 14.46
N LEU A 387 -15.63 25.84 13.55
CA LEU A 387 -15.84 26.70 12.37
C LEU A 387 -16.43 25.97 11.15
N PHE A 388 -16.33 24.64 11.10
CA PHE A 388 -16.84 23.81 10.00
C PHE A 388 -17.96 22.89 10.50
N PRO A 389 -19.23 23.35 10.46
CA PRO A 389 -20.36 22.54 10.92
C PRO A 389 -20.63 21.38 9.93
N LEU A 390 -20.36 20.16 10.39
CA LEU A 390 -20.64 18.94 9.63
C LEU A 390 -21.92 18.28 10.17
N LYS A 391 -22.85 17.94 9.28
CA LYS A 391 -24.05 17.15 9.61
C LYS A 391 -23.91 15.78 8.97
N GLU A 392 -23.98 14.74 9.80
CA GLU A 392 -24.03 13.37 9.29
C GLU A 392 -25.37 13.15 8.58
N VAL A 393 -25.30 12.81 7.30
CA VAL A 393 -26.47 12.37 6.55
C VAL A 393 -26.61 10.88 6.80
N VAL A 394 -27.50 10.49 7.70
CA VAL A 394 -27.87 9.09 7.89
C VAL A 394 -28.60 8.64 6.63
N LYS A 395 -27.89 7.99 5.72
CA LYS A 395 -28.53 7.16 4.68
C LYS A 395 -29.40 6.15 5.43
N LYS A 396 -30.65 5.93 5.01
CA LYS A 396 -31.51 4.88 5.59
C LYS A 396 -30.65 3.63 5.75
N LYS A 397 -30.41 3.21 6.99
CA LYS A 397 -29.73 1.94 7.24
C LYS A 397 -30.53 0.88 6.48
N GLU A 398 -29.87 0.16 5.60
CA GLU A 398 -30.35 -1.16 5.19
C GLU A 398 -30.73 -1.90 6.47
N GLU A 399 -31.90 -2.52 6.46
CA GLU A 399 -32.48 -3.16 7.64
C GLU A 399 -31.41 -4.01 8.31
N LYS A 400 -31.11 -3.67 9.57
CA LYS A 400 -30.13 -4.40 10.36
C LYS A 400 -30.49 -5.89 10.31
N THR A 401 -29.62 -6.70 9.70
CA THR A 401 -29.76 -8.14 9.70
C THR A 401 -29.85 -8.64 11.14
N ALA A 402 -30.59 -9.73 11.40
CA ALA A 402 -30.83 -10.28 12.74
C ALA A 402 -29.56 -10.42 13.62
N GLN A 403 -28.38 -10.55 13.02
CA GLN A 403 -27.08 -10.59 13.70
C GLN A 403 -26.74 -9.33 14.51
N ASP A 404 -27.26 -8.15 14.16
CA ASP A 404 -27.11 -6.92 14.94
C ASP A 404 -28.09 -6.81 16.11
N ILE A 405 -29.18 -7.59 16.08
CA ILE A 405 -30.20 -7.66 17.14
C ILE A 405 -29.80 -8.70 18.19
N PHE A 406 -29.21 -9.82 17.77
CA PHE A 406 -28.82 -10.94 18.64
C PHE A 406 -27.34 -10.90 19.09
N LYS A 407 -26.74 -9.72 19.27
CA LYS A 407 -25.51 -9.63 20.08
C LYS A 407 -25.88 -9.88 21.54
N ASP A 408 -25.85 -11.16 21.91
CA ASP A 408 -25.96 -11.64 23.28
C ASP A 408 -24.85 -11.01 24.14
N ASN A 409 -25.25 -10.03 24.94
CA ASN A 409 -24.54 -9.68 26.15
C ASN A 409 -24.59 -10.90 27.08
N ASN A 410 -23.53 -11.71 27.06
CA ASN A 410 -23.26 -12.68 28.11
C ASN A 410 -22.86 -11.92 29.40
N GLU A 411 -23.85 -11.33 30.06
CA GLU A 411 -23.78 -11.01 31.48
C GLU A 411 -25.07 -11.48 32.16
N ALA A 412 -24.90 -12.32 33.18
CA ALA A 412 -25.95 -12.98 33.92
C ALA A 412 -26.79 -11.99 34.75
N GLY A 413 -28.12 -12.02 34.60
CA GLY A 413 -29.09 -11.37 35.50
C GLY A 413 -30.52 -11.34 34.95
N PRO A 414 -31.59 -11.48 35.77
CA PRO A 414 -32.71 -12.34 35.42
C PRO A 414 -34.00 -11.66 34.92
N ASN A 415 -34.85 -12.54 34.35
CA ASN A 415 -36.29 -12.46 34.12
C ASN A 415 -36.81 -11.73 32.88
N ALA A 416 -37.04 -12.55 31.85
CA ALA A 416 -38.03 -12.39 30.81
C ALA A 416 -39.40 -12.01 31.39
N LYS A 417 -39.93 -10.85 30.97
CA LYS A 417 -41.38 -10.63 30.94
C LYS A 417 -41.89 -11.20 29.61
N LYS A 418 -42.66 -12.28 29.71
CA LYS A 418 -43.51 -12.81 28.64
C LYS A 418 -44.32 -11.67 28.03
N LEU A 419 -44.16 -11.44 26.73
CA LEU A 419 -45.20 -10.83 25.91
C LEU A 419 -45.88 -11.98 25.16
N ASN A 420 -47.12 -12.26 25.58
CA ASN A 420 -48.05 -13.10 24.83
C ASN A 420 -48.34 -12.41 23.50
N ILE A 421 -48.10 -13.11 22.39
CA ILE A 421 -48.83 -12.88 21.16
C ILE A 421 -49.39 -14.23 20.78
N GLU A 422 -50.71 -14.25 20.75
CA GLU A 422 -51.60 -15.37 20.50
C GLU A 422 -51.38 -15.95 19.10
N ASP A 423 -51.64 -17.25 18.99
CA ASP A 423 -51.61 -18.03 17.77
C ASP A 423 -52.51 -17.41 16.68
N GLU A 424 -51.93 -17.00 15.56
CA GLU A 424 -52.60 -17.08 14.26
C GLU A 424 -51.81 -18.06 13.37
N GLU A 425 -52.43 -19.20 13.11
CA GLU A 425 -52.00 -20.20 12.15
C GLU A 425 -51.81 -19.55 10.76
N GLY A 426 -50.55 -19.45 10.33
CA GLY A 426 -50.18 -19.06 8.97
C GLY A 426 -48.79 -19.59 8.66
N SER A 427 -48.71 -20.57 7.77
CA SER A 427 -47.49 -21.26 7.34
C SER A 427 -46.29 -20.33 7.14
N PHE A 428 -45.26 -20.48 7.96
CA PHE A 428 -43.92 -19.94 7.70
C PHE A 428 -43.30 -20.71 6.53
N SER A 429 -43.27 -20.10 5.35
CA SER A 429 -42.58 -20.62 4.16
C SER A 429 -41.36 -19.76 3.85
N ILE A 430 -40.22 -20.42 3.64
CA ILE A 430 -38.93 -19.82 3.26
C ILE A 430 -39.01 -19.00 1.95
N MET A 431 -40.04 -19.23 1.11
CA MET A 431 -40.23 -18.44 -0.12
C MET A 431 -40.59 -16.97 0.12
N LYS A 432 -41.26 -16.62 1.24
CA LYS A 432 -41.62 -15.22 1.54
C LYS A 432 -40.42 -14.32 1.88
N LEU A 433 -39.25 -14.91 2.13
CA LEU A 433 -38.00 -14.17 2.36
C LEU A 433 -37.21 -13.93 1.07
N ALA A 434 -37.48 -14.71 0.01
CA ALA A 434 -36.81 -14.59 -1.29
C ALA A 434 -37.53 -13.61 -2.23
N GLU A 435 -38.85 -13.45 -2.07
CA GLU A 435 -39.63 -12.45 -2.79
C GLU A 435 -39.43 -11.08 -2.11
N GLY A 436 -38.52 -10.28 -2.66
CA GLY A 436 -38.39 -8.87 -2.31
C GLY A 436 -39.72 -8.12 -2.49
N ASN A 437 -39.80 -6.91 -1.92
CA ASN A 437 -41.02 -6.08 -1.99
C ASN A 437 -41.61 -6.02 -3.40
N VAL A 438 -42.84 -6.52 -3.56
CA VAL A 438 -43.60 -6.46 -4.82
C VAL A 438 -43.89 -5.00 -5.15
N THR A 439 -43.27 -4.49 -6.22
CA THR A 439 -43.44 -3.12 -6.74
C THR A 439 -44.23 -3.05 -8.04
N SER A 440 -44.44 -4.19 -8.70
CA SER A 440 -45.26 -4.36 -9.91
C SER A 440 -45.89 -5.75 -9.96
N VAL A 441 -46.97 -5.92 -10.73
CA VAL A 441 -47.62 -7.22 -10.91
C VAL A 441 -46.78 -8.07 -11.87
N GLY A 442 -46.18 -9.14 -11.37
CA GLY A 442 -45.38 -10.07 -12.16
C GLY A 442 -46.24 -11.09 -12.91
N SER A 443 -45.63 -11.80 -13.85
CA SER A 443 -46.28 -12.88 -14.62
C SER A 443 -46.40 -14.20 -13.85
N VAL A 444 -45.65 -14.35 -12.75
CA VAL A 444 -45.54 -15.61 -12.00
C VAL A 444 -46.72 -15.80 -11.04
N ASN A 445 -47.16 -14.74 -10.35
CA ASN A 445 -48.29 -14.83 -9.43
C ASN A 445 -49.19 -13.56 -9.43
N PRO A 446 -49.83 -13.23 -10.57
CA PRO A 446 -50.39 -11.90 -10.82
C PRO A 446 -51.51 -11.48 -9.85
N ALA A 447 -52.32 -12.44 -9.41
CA ALA A 447 -53.45 -12.16 -8.53
C ALA A 447 -53.03 -11.87 -7.08
N GLU A 448 -51.91 -12.43 -6.64
CA GLU A 448 -51.38 -12.24 -5.29
C GLU A 448 -50.59 -10.93 -5.22
N ASP A 449 -49.77 -10.65 -6.25
CA ASP A 449 -49.05 -9.39 -6.42
C ASP A 449 -50.00 -8.19 -6.45
N PHE A 450 -51.11 -8.30 -7.19
CA PHE A 450 -52.13 -7.25 -7.24
C PHE A 450 -52.77 -7.00 -5.86
N ARG A 451 -53.07 -8.06 -5.08
CA ARG A 451 -53.64 -7.90 -3.73
C ARG A 451 -52.63 -7.28 -2.76
N ILE A 452 -51.33 -7.59 -2.90
CA ILE A 452 -50.26 -7.01 -2.09
C ILE A 452 -50.12 -5.52 -2.41
N LEU A 453 -50.09 -5.15 -3.69
CA LEU A 453 -50.03 -3.75 -4.14
C LEU A 453 -51.23 -2.92 -3.66
N VAL A 454 -52.45 -3.47 -3.73
CA VAL A 454 -53.67 -2.77 -3.26
C VAL A 454 -53.68 -2.58 -1.73
N ARG A 455 -53.01 -3.44 -0.97
CA ARG A 455 -52.90 -3.32 0.50
C ARG A 455 -51.83 -2.30 0.93
N GLN A 456 -50.87 -1.97 0.07
CA GLN A 456 -49.88 -0.94 0.35
C GLN A 456 -50.52 0.46 0.19
N LYS A 457 -50.94 1.06 1.29
CA LYS A 457 -51.59 2.40 1.35
C LYS A 457 -50.75 3.59 0.84
N ASN A 458 -49.59 3.36 0.21
CA ASN A 458 -48.66 4.40 -0.26
C ASN A 458 -48.32 4.31 -1.76
N ALA A 459 -48.98 3.46 -2.55
CA ALA A 459 -48.83 3.46 -4.00
C ALA A 459 -49.81 4.47 -4.63
N ASP A 460 -49.29 5.56 -5.21
CA ASP A 460 -50.08 6.50 -6.01
C ASP A 460 -50.28 5.87 -7.40
N PHE A 461 -51.48 5.37 -7.68
CA PHE A 461 -51.84 4.74 -8.96
C PHE A 461 -52.25 5.79 -10.00
N LYS A 462 -51.37 6.78 -10.25
CA LYS A 462 -51.56 7.75 -11.32
C LYS A 462 -50.53 7.54 -12.42
N ASP A 463 -51.07 7.04 -13.54
CA ASP A 463 -50.57 6.91 -14.91
C ASP A 463 -49.11 6.49 -15.14
#